data_AF-A0A496Q5K1-F1
#
_entry.id   AF-A0A496Q5K1-F1
#
_cell.length_a   1.000
_cell.length_b   1.000
_cell.length_c   1.000
_cell.angle_alpha   90.00
_cell.angle_beta   90.00
_cell.angle_gamma   90.00
#
_symmetry.space_group_name_H-M   'P 1'
#
loop_
_entity.id
_entity.type
_entity.pdbx_description
1 polymer ?
#
loop_
_entity_poly.entity_id
_entity_poly.type
_entity_poly.pdbx_seq_one_letter_code
_entity_poly.pdbx_strand_id
1 'polypeptide(L)'
;MDDAFITYRYSENLANTGEISWNPGDREFGFSSLAWVLVNALAIKFGLSLPMAAKLLSLISTLLVAWIIHKKVKGELAKGLLASVFLLFPYTWFHAISGMETMFFTLILTLYYLLSERILFGDRVSLCDRALLILIGVLLAITRLE
;
A
#
# COMPACT_ATOMS: atom_id res chain seq x y z
N MET A 1 -7.41 -6.47 13.13
CA MET A 1 -7.69 -5.08 13.51
C MET A 1 -9.11 -4.82 13.07
N ASP A 2 -9.95 -4.31 13.96
CA ASP A 2 -11.39 -4.23 13.69
C ASP A 2 -11.69 -3.17 12.63
N ASP A 3 -10.87 -2.11 12.56
CA ASP A 3 -10.97 -1.04 11.56
C ASP A 3 -10.83 -1.54 10.12
N ALA A 4 -10.13 -2.65 9.88
CA ALA A 4 -10.03 -3.25 8.55
C ALA A 4 -11.40 -3.66 7.98
N PHE A 5 -12.33 -4.08 8.85
CA PHE A 5 -13.66 -4.49 8.43
C PHE A 5 -14.52 -3.31 7.96
N ILE A 6 -14.21 -2.09 8.40
CA ILE A 6 -14.85 -0.89 7.88
C ILE A 6 -14.52 -0.75 6.40
N THR A 7 -13.23 -0.75 6.06
CA THR A 7 -12.75 -0.71 4.67
C THR A 7 -13.29 -1.87 3.84
N TYR A 8 -13.35 -3.08 4.41
CA TYR A 8 -13.90 -4.25 3.71
C TYR A 8 -15.36 -4.07 3.30
N ARG A 9 -16.20 -3.54 4.19
CA ARG A 9 -17.61 -3.28 3.86
C ARG A 9 -17.77 -2.26 2.73
N TYR A 10 -17.02 -1.16 2.76
CA TYR A 10 -17.01 -0.19 1.65
C TYR A 10 -16.53 -0.82 0.34
N SER A 11 -15.54 -1.72 0.43
CA SER A 11 -15.00 -2.43 -0.73
C SER A 11 -16.00 -3.43 -1.32
N GLU A 12 -16.74 -4.15 -0.48
CA GLU A 12 -17.82 -5.07 -0.87
C GLU A 12 -18.96 -4.33 -1.55
N ASN A 13 -19.41 -3.21 -0.97
CA ASN A 13 -20.46 -2.40 -1.58
C ASN A 13 -20.00 -1.86 -2.93
N LEU A 14 -18.79 -1.30 -3.03
CA LEU A 14 -18.25 -0.85 -4.31
C LEU A 14 -18.19 -1.99 -5.34
N ALA A 15 -17.73 -3.17 -4.94
CA ALA A 15 -17.63 -4.31 -5.83
C ALA A 15 -19.00 -4.85 -6.27
N ASN A 16 -20.03 -4.81 -5.42
CA ASN A 16 -21.32 -5.40 -5.73
C ASN A 16 -22.32 -4.42 -6.36
N THR A 17 -22.35 -3.18 -5.90
CA THR A 17 -23.33 -2.16 -6.33
C THR A 17 -22.71 -1.05 -7.18
N GLY A 18 -21.38 -0.89 -7.16
CA GLY A 18 -20.69 0.23 -7.80
C GLY A 18 -20.68 1.50 -6.95
N GLU A 19 -21.22 1.46 -5.74
CA GLU A 19 -21.30 2.60 -4.83
C GLU A 19 -20.34 2.46 -3.66
N ILE A 20 -19.58 3.51 -3.37
CA ILE A 20 -18.77 3.60 -2.16
C ILE A 20 -19.65 4.11 -1.02
N SER A 21 -20.27 3.19 -0.28
CA SER A 21 -21.17 3.50 0.81
C SER A 21 -21.09 2.47 1.93
N TRP A 22 -21.56 2.82 3.14
CA TRP A 22 -21.72 1.86 4.23
C TRP A 22 -23.00 1.04 4.06
N ASN A 23 -24.12 1.69 3.76
CA ASN A 23 -25.34 1.07 3.26
C ASN A 23 -25.64 1.65 1.87
N PRO A 24 -26.02 0.83 0.87
CA PRO A 24 -26.42 1.33 -0.44
C PRO A 24 -27.48 2.44 -0.33
N GLY A 25 -27.28 3.55 -1.05
CA GLY A 25 -28.11 4.75 -0.96
C GLY A 25 -27.68 5.80 0.08
N ASP A 26 -26.85 5.44 1.07
CA ASP A 26 -26.27 6.40 2.02
C ASP A 26 -24.99 7.04 1.46
N ARG A 27 -24.75 8.32 1.79
CA ARG A 27 -23.56 9.10 1.34
C ARG A 27 -22.55 9.36 2.45
N GLU A 28 -22.38 8.39 3.35
CA GLU A 28 -21.45 8.51 4.47
C GLU A 28 -20.06 7.98 4.09
N PHE A 29 -19.02 8.73 4.48
CA PHE A 29 -17.62 8.36 4.27
C PHE A 29 -16.97 8.05 5.62
N GLY A 30 -16.74 6.76 5.88
CA GLY A 30 -16.15 6.27 7.13
C GLY A 30 -14.81 5.53 6.97
N PHE A 31 -14.23 5.51 5.77
CA PHE A 31 -12.92 4.92 5.51
C PHE A 31 -11.83 5.99 5.38
N SER A 32 -10.60 5.65 5.75
CA SER A 32 -9.47 6.59 5.69
C SER A 32 -8.68 6.53 4.38
N SER A 33 -8.66 5.37 3.72
CA SER A 33 -7.86 5.15 2.52
C SER A 33 -8.71 4.72 1.33
N LEU A 34 -8.96 5.67 0.42
CA LEU A 34 -9.72 5.41 -0.81
C LEU A 34 -9.00 4.38 -1.69
N ALA A 35 -7.68 4.51 -1.86
CA ALA A 35 -6.91 3.53 -2.63
C ALA A 35 -7.06 2.11 -2.08
N TRP A 36 -7.08 1.96 -0.75
CA TRP A 36 -7.25 0.67 -0.13
C TRP A 36 -8.64 0.09 -0.39
N VAL A 37 -9.70 0.92 -0.34
CA VAL A 37 -11.06 0.51 -0.74
C VAL A 37 -11.09 0.04 -2.19
N LEU A 38 -10.50 0.81 -3.11
CA LEU A 38 -10.49 0.48 -4.55
C LEU A 38 -9.75 -0.84 -4.84
N VAL A 39 -8.58 -1.04 -4.23
CA VAL A 39 -7.77 -2.24 -4.40
C VAL A 39 -8.49 -3.48 -3.84
N ASN A 40 -9.10 -3.36 -2.66
CA ASN A 40 -9.88 -4.44 -2.07
C ASN A 40 -11.14 -4.76 -2.88
N ALA A 41 -11.86 -3.75 -3.39
CA ALA A 41 -13.00 -3.96 -4.27
C ALA A 41 -12.62 -4.70 -5.56
N LEU A 42 -11.45 -4.38 -6.12
CA LEU A 42 -10.92 -5.09 -7.28
C LEU A 42 -10.60 -6.57 -6.94
N ALA A 43 -10.04 -6.84 -5.76
CA ALA A 43 -9.79 -8.22 -5.32
C ALA A 43 -11.09 -9.05 -5.24
N ILE A 44 -12.19 -8.44 -4.77
CA ILE A 44 -13.52 -9.07 -4.72
C ILE A 44 -14.02 -9.40 -6.14
N LYS A 45 -13.84 -8.47 -7.10
CA LYS A 45 -14.20 -8.71 -8.51
C LYS A 45 -13.46 -9.91 -9.12
N PHE A 46 -12.25 -10.21 -8.62
CA PHE A 46 -11.50 -11.42 -8.99
C PHE A 46 -11.87 -12.67 -8.17
N GLY A 47 -12.90 -12.59 -7.31
CA GLY A 47 -13.37 -13.71 -6.49
C GLY A 47 -12.49 -14.02 -5.28
N LEU A 48 -11.64 -13.08 -4.85
CA LEU A 48 -10.77 -13.27 -3.69
C LEU A 48 -11.50 -12.91 -2.38
N SER A 49 -11.19 -13.65 -1.30
CA SER A 49 -11.67 -13.30 0.03
C SER A 49 -10.88 -12.10 0.58
N LEU A 50 -11.59 -11.06 1.03
CA LEU A 50 -10.98 -9.81 1.47
C LEU A 50 -9.95 -9.97 2.60
N PRO A 51 -10.23 -10.69 3.70
CA PRO A 51 -9.24 -10.84 4.77
C PRO A 51 -7.94 -11.50 4.29
N MET A 52 -8.02 -12.41 3.32
CA MET A 52 -6.84 -13.07 2.75
C MET A 52 -6.12 -12.14 1.78
N ALA A 53 -6.85 -11.54 0.83
CA ALA A 53 -6.29 -10.66 -0.19
C ALA A 53 -5.58 -9.45 0.43
N ALA A 54 -6.21 -8.79 1.40
CA ALA A 54 -5.65 -7.63 2.10
C ALA A 54 -4.36 -8.00 2.84
N LYS A 55 -4.38 -9.07 3.65
CA LYS A 55 -3.19 -9.55 4.37
C LYS A 55 -2.06 -9.96 3.43
N LEU A 56 -2.39 -10.64 2.33
CA LEU A 56 -1.40 -11.05 1.35
C LEU A 56 -0.76 -9.84 0.68
N LEU A 57 -1.55 -8.82 0.34
CA LEU A 57 -1.03 -7.58 -0.24
C LEU A 57 -0.16 -6.79 0.75
N SER A 58 -0.55 -6.70 2.03
CA SER A 58 0.27 -6.08 3.08
C SER A 58 1.57 -6.85 3.30
N LEU A 59 1.54 -8.19 3.27
CA LEU A 59 2.73 -9.04 3.37
C LEU A 59 3.65 -8.87 2.16
N ILE A 60 3.12 -8.93 0.93
CA ILE A 60 3.89 -8.71 -0.29
C ILE A 60 4.55 -7.32 -0.24
N SER A 61 3.79 -6.30 0.17
CA SER A 61 4.31 -4.94 0.30
C SER A 61 5.47 -4.86 1.30
N THR A 62 5.34 -5.54 2.44
CA THR A 62 6.40 -5.68 3.45
C THR A 62 7.67 -6.30 2.86
N LEU A 63 7.53 -7.42 2.16
CA LEU A 63 8.66 -8.13 1.58
C LEU A 63 9.35 -7.32 0.47
N LEU A 64 8.57 -6.58 -0.33
CA LEU A 64 9.11 -5.69 -1.36
C LEU A 64 9.91 -4.55 -0.75
N VAL A 65 9.42 -3.93 0.34
CA VAL A 65 10.19 -2.90 1.06
C VAL A 65 11.49 -3.46 1.64
N ALA A 66 11.45 -4.64 2.26
CA ALA A 66 12.65 -5.31 2.77
C ALA A 66 13.66 -5.63 1.65
N TRP A 67 13.17 -6.08 0.50
CA TRP A 67 13.98 -6.32 -0.68
C TRP A 67 14.61 -5.03 -1.24
N ILE A 68 13.86 -3.92 -1.28
CA ILE A 68 14.38 -2.61 -1.67
C ILE A 68 15.49 -2.15 -0.72
N ILE A 69 15.30 -2.26 0.60
CA ILE A 69 16.32 -1.96 1.61
C ILE A 69 17.59 -2.77 1.32
N HIS A 70 17.44 -4.08 1.12
CA HIS A 70 18.56 -4.96 0.81
C HIS A 70 19.32 -4.55 -0.46
N LYS A 71 18.61 -4.06 -1.49
CA LYS A 71 19.21 -3.62 -2.77
C LYS A 71 19.87 -2.24 -2.70
N LYS A 72 19.38 -1.35 -1.85
CA LYS A 72 19.85 0.05 -1.78
C LYS A 72 20.97 0.27 -0.79
N VAL A 73 21.09 -0.58 0.22
CA VAL A 73 22.16 -0.50 1.23
C VAL A 73 23.46 -1.13 0.69
N LYS A 74 24.59 -0.45 0.86
CA LYS A 74 25.92 -0.96 0.53
C LYS A 74 26.51 -1.74 1.72
N GLY A 75 27.23 -2.83 1.41
CA GLY A 75 27.89 -3.68 2.40
C GLY A 75 27.03 -4.86 2.87
N GLU A 76 27.60 -6.07 2.86
CA GLU A 76 26.88 -7.32 3.10
C GLU A 76 26.25 -7.42 4.50
N LEU A 77 26.99 -6.97 5.52
CA LEU A 77 26.50 -6.95 6.89
C LEU A 77 25.37 -5.93 7.08
N ALA A 78 25.54 -4.71 6.55
CA ALA A 78 24.57 -3.63 6.71
C ALA A 78 23.25 -3.94 6.01
N LYS A 79 23.28 -4.48 4.78
CA LYS A 79 22.06 -4.85 4.05
C LYS A 79 21.30 -5.97 4.75
N GLY A 80 22.01 -6.95 5.32
CA GLY A 80 21.39 -8.03 6.08
C GLY A 80 20.77 -7.52 7.37
N LEU A 81 21.53 -6.70 8.12
CA LEU A 81 21.07 -6.14 9.39
C LEU A 81 19.86 -5.24 9.22
N LEU A 82 19.87 -4.27 8.30
CA LEU A 82 18.77 -3.31 8.14
C LEU A 82 17.49 -3.99 7.62
N ALA A 83 17.59 -4.92 6.67
CA ALA A 83 16.44 -5.70 6.23
C ALA A 83 15.88 -6.57 7.37
N SER A 84 16.75 -7.18 8.18
CA SER A 84 16.33 -8.00 9.33
C SER A 84 15.69 -7.14 10.41
N VAL A 85 16.26 -5.98 10.74
CA VAL A 85 15.69 -5.04 11.71
C VAL A 85 14.30 -4.60 11.25
N PHE A 86 14.14 -4.23 9.98
CA PHE A 86 12.83 -3.89 9.45
C PHE A 86 11.83 -5.03 9.59
N LEU A 87 12.19 -6.26 9.19
CA LEU A 87 11.31 -7.43 9.23
C LEU A 87 10.98 -7.91 10.65
N LEU A 88 11.92 -7.78 11.58
CA LEU A 88 11.77 -8.25 12.97
C LEU A 88 11.21 -7.18 13.89
N PHE A 89 11.08 -5.94 13.43
CA PHE A 89 10.49 -4.87 14.22
C PHE A 89 9.00 -5.18 14.48
N PRO A 90 8.53 -5.20 15.75
CA PRO A 90 7.17 -5.64 16.08
C PRO A 90 6.06 -4.91 15.31
N TYR A 91 6.22 -3.61 15.07
CA TYR A 91 5.23 -2.83 14.32
C TYR A 91 5.15 -3.23 12.86
N THR A 92 6.27 -3.56 12.21
CA THR A 92 6.26 -4.09 10.83
C THR A 92 5.41 -5.35 10.76
N TRP A 93 5.60 -6.26 11.72
CA TRP A 93 4.83 -7.50 11.77
C TRP A 93 3.36 -7.26 12.03
N PHE A 94 3.03 -6.37 12.98
CA PHE A 94 1.66 -5.98 13.29
C PHE A 94 0.92 -5.48 12.03
N HIS A 95 1.53 -4.56 11.28
CA HIS A 95 0.93 -3.99 10.08
C HIS A 95 0.97 -4.93 8.86
N ALA A 96 1.92 -5.88 8.80
CA ALA A 96 1.98 -6.87 7.73
C ALA A 96 0.80 -7.85 7.78
N ILE A 97 0.25 -8.13 8.96
CA ILE A 97 -0.84 -9.11 9.15
C ILE A 97 -2.19 -8.48 9.52
N SER A 98 -2.24 -7.16 9.74
CA SER A 98 -3.46 -6.47 10.19
C SER A 98 -4.58 -6.47 9.15
N GLY A 99 -4.22 -6.55 7.85
CA GLY A 99 -5.14 -6.33 6.73
C GLY A 99 -5.38 -4.84 6.41
N MET A 100 -4.62 -3.95 7.05
CA MET A 100 -4.64 -2.52 6.81
C MET A 100 -3.67 -2.12 5.70
N GLU A 101 -3.87 -0.94 5.16
CA GLU A 101 -3.12 -0.30 4.10
C GLU A 101 -1.68 0.07 4.48
N THR A 102 -1.30 0.07 5.77
CA THR A 102 -0.03 0.66 6.24
C THR A 102 1.21 0.16 5.50
N MET A 103 1.33 -1.15 5.27
CA MET A 103 2.48 -1.70 4.53
C MET A 103 2.40 -1.44 3.03
N PHE A 104 1.20 -1.37 2.47
CA PHE A 104 0.97 -0.96 1.08
C PHE A 104 1.32 0.53 0.87
N PHE A 105 0.89 1.40 1.79
CA PHE A 105 1.30 2.80 1.87
C PHE A 105 2.82 2.93 1.96
N THR A 106 3.46 2.17 2.84
CA THR A 106 4.93 2.17 3.01
C THR A 106 5.64 1.80 1.71
N LEU A 107 5.13 0.81 0.97
CA LEU A 107 5.66 0.46 -0.34
C LEU A 107 5.50 1.63 -1.33
N ILE A 108 4.30 2.21 -1.46
CA ILE A 108 4.05 3.33 -2.38
C ILE A 108 4.96 4.51 -2.04
N LEU A 109 5.09 4.85 -0.75
CA LEU A 109 5.97 5.92 -0.27
C LEU A 109 7.44 5.63 -0.62
N THR A 110 7.88 4.40 -0.43
CA THR A 110 9.24 3.97 -0.80
C THR A 110 9.47 4.13 -2.30
N LEU A 111 8.53 3.69 -3.14
CA LEU A 111 8.61 3.84 -4.59
C LEU A 111 8.60 5.31 -5.02
N TYR A 112 7.76 6.13 -4.39
CA TYR A 112 7.72 7.58 -4.62
C TYR A 112 9.06 8.23 -4.30
N TYR A 113 9.67 7.89 -3.16
CA TYR A 113 10.99 8.37 -2.77
C TYR A 113 12.06 7.96 -3.79
N LEU A 114 12.10 6.69 -4.20
CA LEU A 114 13.09 6.20 -5.16
C LEU A 114 12.96 6.86 -6.54
N LEU A 115 11.73 7.10 -6.99
CA LEU A 115 11.49 7.79 -8.25
C LEU A 115 11.83 9.28 -8.15
N SER A 116 11.56 9.91 -7.01
CA SER A 116 11.96 11.29 -6.73
C SER A 116 13.48 11.46 -6.74
N GLU A 117 14.20 10.56 -6.06
CA GLU A 117 15.68 10.50 -6.05
C GLU A 117 16.22 10.41 -7.48
N ARG A 118 15.67 9.49 -8.29
CA ARG A 118 16.07 9.32 -9.69
C ARG A 118 15.81 10.56 -10.54
N ILE A 119 14.70 11.28 -10.30
CA ILE A 119 14.35 12.48 -11.07
C ILE A 119 15.20 13.68 -10.68
N LEU A 120 15.52 13.83 -9.39
CA LEU A 120 16.28 14.98 -8.88
C LEU A 120 17.79 14.86 -9.17
N PHE A 121 18.33 13.64 -9.12
CA PHE A 121 19.77 13.40 -9.21
C PHE A 121 20.20 12.62 -10.46
N GLY A 122 19.26 12.20 -11.31
CA GLY A 122 19.57 11.45 -12.53
C GLY A 122 19.81 12.34 -13.74
N ASP A 123 20.81 11.99 -14.56
CA ASP A 123 21.18 12.74 -15.76
C ASP A 123 20.15 12.67 -16.90
N ARG A 124 19.23 11.69 -16.85
CA ARG A 124 18.19 11.47 -17.87
C ARG A 124 16.84 11.20 -17.22
N VAL A 125 15.94 12.18 -17.32
CA VAL A 125 14.56 12.09 -16.87
C VAL A 125 13.63 12.06 -18.07
N SER A 126 12.87 10.98 -18.23
CA SER A 126 11.86 10.87 -19.29
C SER A 126 10.53 11.51 -18.88
N LEU A 127 9.67 11.80 -19.86
CA LEU A 127 8.28 12.21 -19.60
C LEU A 127 7.53 11.12 -18.79
N CYS A 128 7.81 9.85 -19.09
CA CYS A 128 7.24 8.71 -18.37
C CYS A 128 7.59 8.72 -16.89
N ASP A 129 8.84 9.05 -16.52
CA ASP A 129 9.25 9.13 -15.11
C ASP A 129 8.44 10.20 -14.36
N ARG A 130 8.23 11.37 -15.00
CA ARG A 130 7.43 12.47 -14.41
C ARG A 130 5.96 12.09 -14.27
N ALA A 131 5.39 11.48 -15.30
CA ALA A 131 4.00 11.01 -15.28
C ALA A 131 3.80 9.94 -14.19
N LEU A 132 4.75 9.00 -14.08
CA LEU A 132 4.72 7.97 -13.04
C LEU A 132 4.86 8.57 -11.63
N LEU A 133 5.69 9.59 -11.45
CA LEU A 133 5.84 10.28 -10.16
C LEU A 133 4.52 10.93 -9.74
N ILE A 134 3.84 11.61 -10.66
CA ILE A 134 2.53 12.22 -10.40
C ILE A 134 1.51 11.12 -10.04
N LEU A 135 1.46 10.03 -10.81
CA LEU A 135 0.54 8.93 -10.56
C LEU A 135 0.75 8.29 -9.18
N ILE A 136 2.00 7.97 -8.82
CA ILE A 136 2.35 7.41 -7.51
C ILE A 136 2.06 8.43 -6.41
N GLY A 137 2.32 9.72 -6.64
CA GLY A 137 2.01 10.79 -5.70
C GLY A 137 0.51 10.94 -5.43
N VAL A 138 -0.32 10.83 -6.47
CA VAL A 138 -1.79 10.79 -6.31
C VAL A 138 -2.20 9.55 -5.53
N LEU A 139 -1.69 8.37 -5.91
CA LEU A 139 -1.98 7.12 -5.20
C LEU A 139 -1.61 7.21 -3.72
N LEU A 140 -0.45 7.79 -3.40
CA LEU A 140 0.01 8.04 -2.04
C LEU A 140 -0.94 9.00 -1.31
N ALA A 141 -1.38 10.09 -1.95
CA ALA A 141 -2.28 11.07 -1.34
C ALA A 141 -3.68 10.49 -1.01
N ILE A 142 -4.16 9.54 -1.81
CA ILE A 142 -5.43 8.85 -1.56
C ILE A 142 -5.28 7.57 -0.71
N THR A 143 -4.04 7.22 -0.34
CA THR A 143 -3.72 6.19 0.65
C THR A 143 -3.32 6.91 1.94
N ARG A 144 -4.27 7.26 2.80
CA ARG A 144 -3.92 7.96 4.05
C ARG A 144 -3.31 6.98 5.05
N LEU A 145 -2.32 7.45 5.79
CA LEU A 145 -1.76 6.75 6.93
C LEU A 145 -2.63 7.04 8.16
N GLU A 146 -3.17 5.99 8.79
CA GLU A 146 -3.72 6.03 10.15
C GLU A 146 -2.63 5.78 11.20
#